data_AF-A0A6P0EXC1-F1
#
_entry.id   AF-A0A6P0EXC1-F1
#
_cell.length_a   1.000
_cell.length_b   1.000
_cell.length_c   1.000
_cell.angle_alpha   90.00
_cell.angle_beta   90.00
_cell.angle_gamma   90.00
#
_symmetry.space_group_name_H-M   'P 1'
#
loop_
_entity.id
_entity.type
_entity.pdbx_description
1 polymer ?
#
loop_
_entity_poly.entity_id
_entity_poly.type
_entity_poly.pdbx_seq_one_letter_code
_entity_poly.pdbx_strand_id
1 'polypeptide(L)'
;MHEITYDELRAGARPSGDVDVRGGGVVQGVDLSGWTTPWLRFADATGLLDEVLPRPLKPSRVGKQIPVFVDCDFSGLTCARFDPGIARFVRCSFEDTQVAANLGKFSAHFEDCRFSGTWEANFDTEPARRDPARRVSIRGNDFTGCSGFAVQGGVPRQANTFDPDLHVVLWRGGPGWDLAVRLARQDVSLGNHVTSMQGLGPFYLRQDWVVLDQESVDGESWRQLHEASGT
;
A
#
# COMPACT_ATOMS: atom_id res chain seq x y z
N MET A 1 4.53 19.77 13.82
CA MET A 1 5.26 18.68 13.13
C MET A 1 6.45 18.30 14.00
N HIS A 2 6.39 17.13 14.62
CA HIS A 2 7.48 16.52 15.37
C HIS A 2 8.44 15.89 14.37
N GLU A 3 9.71 16.27 14.43
CA GLU A 3 10.75 15.61 13.66
C GLU A 3 11.41 14.59 14.56
N ILE A 4 11.46 13.32 14.13
CA ILE A 4 12.20 12.26 14.81
C ILE A 4 13.15 11.56 13.85
N THR A 5 14.17 10.95 14.43
CA THR A 5 15.20 10.19 13.72
C THR A 5 14.90 8.69 13.76
N TYR A 6 15.58 7.93 12.91
CA TYR A 6 15.53 6.47 12.96
C TYR A 6 16.09 5.88 14.26
N ASP A 7 17.02 6.57 14.93
CA ASP A 7 17.54 6.12 16.22
C ASP A 7 16.47 6.25 17.32
N GLU A 8 15.69 7.32 17.28
CA GLU A 8 14.53 7.50 18.17
C GLU A 8 13.45 6.45 17.88
N LEU A 9 13.17 6.14 16.61
CA LEU A 9 12.30 5.01 16.27
C LEU A 9 12.83 3.68 16.77
N ARG A 10 14.14 3.41 16.67
CA ARG A 10 14.75 2.19 17.25
C ARG A 10 14.57 2.11 18.76
N ALA A 11 14.53 3.25 19.43
CA ALA A 11 14.23 3.34 20.85
C ALA A 11 12.72 3.24 21.18
N GLY A 12 11.86 3.06 20.17
CA GLY A 12 10.42 2.92 20.33
C GLY A 12 9.67 4.26 20.42
N ALA A 13 10.25 5.37 19.94
CA ALA A 13 9.57 6.66 19.98
C ALA A 13 8.29 6.65 19.13
N ARG A 14 7.18 7.03 19.75
CA ARG A 14 5.84 7.18 19.12
C ARG A 14 5.21 8.51 19.52
N PRO A 15 5.78 9.65 19.09
CA PRO A 15 5.19 10.95 19.42
C PRO A 15 3.77 11.06 18.85
N SER A 16 2.91 11.76 19.58
CA SER A 16 1.61 12.18 19.11
C SER A 16 1.70 13.38 18.16
N GLY A 17 0.63 13.72 17.45
CA GLY A 17 0.59 14.85 16.51
C GLY A 17 1.26 14.52 15.17
N ASP A 18 1.42 15.48 14.28
CA ASP A 18 2.05 15.26 12.97
C ASP A 18 3.54 14.88 13.15
N VAL A 19 3.97 13.76 12.58
CA VAL A 19 5.33 13.19 12.70
C VAL A 19 6.02 13.10 11.34
N ASP A 20 7.24 13.60 11.28
CA ASP A 20 8.16 13.49 10.15
C ASP A 20 9.41 12.72 10.58
N VAL A 21 9.55 11.50 10.07
CA VAL A 21 10.70 10.64 10.34
C VAL A 21 11.79 10.92 9.31
N ARG A 22 12.95 11.38 9.78
CA ARG A 22 14.05 11.81 8.91
C ARG A 22 15.31 10.96 9.03
N GLY A 23 16.05 10.97 7.92
CA GLY A 23 17.31 10.23 7.76
C GLY A 23 17.12 8.93 6.99
N GLY A 24 18.06 8.01 7.15
CA GLY A 24 17.96 6.67 6.60
C GLY A 24 18.59 5.69 7.60
N GLY A 25 18.21 4.43 7.50
CA GLY A 25 18.70 3.41 8.41
C GLY A 25 17.87 2.14 8.35
N VAL A 26 18.35 1.13 9.06
CA VAL A 26 17.60 -0.09 9.33
C VAL A 26 17.01 -0.02 10.73
N VAL A 27 15.70 -0.18 10.87
CA VAL A 27 15.00 -0.38 12.15
C VAL A 27 14.59 -1.84 12.18
N GLN A 28 14.97 -2.58 13.22
CA GLN A 28 14.76 -4.02 13.26
C GLN A 28 14.18 -4.47 14.60
N GLY A 29 13.13 -5.30 14.57
CA GLY A 29 12.58 -5.94 15.77
C GLY A 29 11.92 -4.98 16.73
N VAL A 30 11.47 -3.82 16.26
CA VAL A 30 10.92 -2.77 17.12
C VAL A 30 9.41 -2.87 17.16
N ASP A 31 8.88 -2.85 18.38
CA ASP A 31 7.46 -2.67 18.64
C ASP A 31 7.10 -1.18 18.52
N LEU A 32 6.32 -0.85 17.49
CA LEU A 32 5.71 0.44 17.21
C LEU A 32 4.17 0.35 17.22
N SER A 33 3.63 -0.66 17.89
CA SER A 33 2.18 -0.89 17.99
C SER A 33 1.44 0.22 18.74
N GLY A 34 0.13 0.32 18.48
CA GLY A 34 -0.77 1.29 19.10
C GLY A 34 -0.47 2.75 18.77
N TRP A 35 0.37 3.01 17.75
CA TRP A 35 0.76 4.37 17.42
C TRP A 35 -0.40 5.13 16.79
N THR A 36 -0.86 6.17 17.47
CA THR A 36 -1.90 7.08 16.96
C THR A 36 -1.29 8.42 16.58
N THR A 37 -1.40 8.80 15.31
CA THR A 37 -0.91 10.09 14.81
C THR A 37 -1.72 10.58 13.61
N PRO A 38 -2.11 11.86 13.55
CA PRO A 38 -2.84 12.43 12.41
C PRO A 38 -2.04 12.45 11.09
N TRP A 39 -0.71 12.41 11.15
CA TRP A 39 0.16 12.36 9.97
C TRP A 39 1.48 11.68 10.34
N LEU A 40 1.82 10.60 9.65
CA LEU A 40 3.12 9.96 9.72
C LEU A 40 3.77 9.95 8.34
N ARG A 41 4.89 10.67 8.21
CA ARG A 41 5.70 10.71 6.99
C ARG A 41 7.07 10.11 7.23
N PHE A 42 7.49 9.20 6.35
CA PHE A 42 8.86 8.73 6.26
C PHE A 42 9.57 9.48 5.14
N ALA A 43 10.27 10.55 5.50
CA ALA A 43 11.04 11.32 4.55
C ALA A 43 12.23 10.50 4.03
N ASP A 44 12.48 10.60 2.73
CA ASP A 44 13.71 10.08 2.14
C ASP A 44 14.91 10.90 2.63
N ALA A 45 16.05 10.26 2.88
CA ALA A 45 17.26 10.96 3.34
C ALA A 45 17.95 11.80 2.24
N THR A 46 17.27 12.07 1.12
CA THR A 46 17.88 12.73 -0.03
C THR A 46 18.03 14.23 0.26
N GLY A 47 19.21 14.80 -0.05
CA GLY A 47 19.49 16.20 0.25
C GLY A 47 18.94 17.14 -0.83
N LEU A 48 18.92 18.45 -0.56
CA LEU A 48 18.53 19.52 -1.52
C LEU A 48 19.23 19.42 -2.90
N LEU A 49 20.44 18.85 -2.95
CA LEU A 49 21.18 18.63 -4.20
C LEU A 49 20.56 17.55 -5.11
N ASP A 50 19.87 16.56 -4.53
CA ASP A 50 19.18 15.50 -5.29
C ASP A 50 17.87 16.03 -5.92
N GLU A 51 17.28 17.10 -5.36
CA GLU A 51 16.13 17.81 -5.95
C GLU A 51 16.51 18.62 -7.19
N VAL A 52 17.73 19.17 -7.21
CA VAL A 52 18.27 19.96 -8.35
C VAL A 52 18.89 19.07 -9.42
N LEU A 53 19.41 17.89 -9.03
CA LEU A 53 20.02 16.93 -9.92
C LEU A 53 19.47 15.52 -9.63
N PRO A 54 18.37 15.08 -10.28
CA PRO A 54 17.81 13.75 -10.06
C PRO A 54 18.75 12.68 -10.62
N ARG A 55 19.76 12.32 -9.83
CA ARG A 55 20.62 11.18 -10.09
C ARG A 55 19.96 9.96 -9.43
N PRO A 56 19.74 8.86 -10.16
CA PRO A 56 19.26 7.63 -9.55
C PRO A 56 20.18 7.26 -8.39
N LEU A 57 19.59 6.93 -7.24
CA LEU A 57 20.38 6.40 -6.13
C LEU A 57 21.13 5.15 -6.62
N LYS A 58 22.35 4.91 -6.12
CA LYS A 58 23.07 3.67 -6.44
C LYS A 58 22.48 2.54 -5.57
N PRO A 59 22.35 1.29 -6.06
CA PRO A 59 21.86 0.16 -5.27
C PRO A 59 22.59 -0.03 -3.93
N SER A 60 23.87 0.32 -3.86
CA SER A 60 24.70 0.28 -2.64
C SER A 60 24.32 1.33 -1.57
N ARG A 61 23.28 2.13 -1.78
CA ARG A 61 22.78 3.15 -0.84
C ARG A 61 21.47 2.76 -0.13
N VAL A 62 20.92 1.59 -0.44
CA VAL A 62 19.82 0.98 0.34
C VAL A 62 20.26 0.85 1.80
N GLY A 63 19.44 1.32 2.75
CA GLY A 63 19.77 1.38 4.18
C GLY A 63 20.56 2.62 4.63
N LYS A 64 21.19 3.39 3.73
CA LYS A 64 21.76 4.72 4.06
C LYS A 64 20.83 5.87 3.72
N GLN A 65 20.03 5.71 2.67
CA GLN A 65 19.11 6.75 2.18
C GLN A 65 17.66 6.30 2.04
N ILE A 66 17.46 4.97 2.00
CA ILE A 66 16.13 4.36 2.00
C ILE A 66 15.88 3.78 3.38
N PRO A 67 14.80 4.19 4.05
CA PRO A 67 14.37 3.60 5.31
C PRO A 67 14.07 2.11 5.14
N VAL A 68 14.60 1.26 6.03
CA VAL A 68 14.29 -0.17 6.02
C VAL A 68 13.78 -0.57 7.40
N PHE A 69 12.59 -1.16 7.44
CA PHE A 69 11.97 -1.76 8.62
C PHE A 69 11.96 -3.26 8.43
N VAL A 70 12.49 -4.00 9.40
CA VAL A 70 12.63 -5.45 9.33
C VAL A 70 12.08 -6.06 10.61
N ASP A 71 11.11 -6.96 10.50
CA ASP A 71 10.51 -7.62 11.68
C ASP A 71 9.96 -6.60 12.70
N CYS A 72 9.43 -5.45 12.24
CA CYS A 72 8.83 -4.43 13.10
C CYS A 72 7.31 -4.62 13.21
N ASP A 73 6.75 -4.21 14.34
CA ASP A 73 5.31 -4.29 14.59
C ASP A 73 4.68 -2.89 14.57
N PHE A 74 3.71 -2.67 13.70
CA PHE A 74 2.91 -1.45 13.58
C PHE A 74 1.42 -1.73 13.88
N SER A 75 1.10 -2.83 14.56
CA SER A 75 -0.29 -3.21 14.81
C SER A 75 -1.03 -2.16 15.63
N GLY A 76 -2.30 -1.90 15.33
CA GLY A 76 -3.07 -0.81 15.95
C GLY A 76 -2.66 0.60 15.50
N LEU A 77 -1.89 0.74 14.40
CA LEU A 77 -1.56 2.04 13.83
C LEU A 77 -2.82 2.76 13.35
N THR A 78 -3.06 3.95 13.89
CA THR A 78 -4.14 4.85 13.46
C THR A 78 -3.52 6.11 12.86
N CYS A 79 -3.66 6.27 11.53
CA CYS A 79 -3.07 7.41 10.82
C CYS A 79 -3.91 7.90 9.64
N ALA A 80 -4.42 9.12 9.73
CA ALA A 80 -5.24 9.74 8.68
C ALA A 80 -4.43 10.20 7.45
N ARG A 81 -3.11 10.37 7.58
CA ARG A 81 -2.21 10.78 6.49
C ARG A 81 -0.91 10.00 6.60
N PHE A 82 -0.91 8.77 6.12
CA PHE A 82 0.27 7.95 6.07
C PHE A 82 1.01 8.17 4.75
N ASP A 83 2.31 8.51 4.85
CA ASP A 83 3.20 8.67 3.71
C ASP A 83 4.48 7.85 3.96
N PRO A 84 4.55 6.62 3.43
CA PRO A 84 5.72 5.77 3.60
C PRO A 84 6.91 6.19 2.72
N GLY A 85 6.75 7.20 1.86
CA GLY A 85 7.79 7.59 0.91
C GLY A 85 8.28 6.40 0.08
N ILE A 86 9.61 6.20 0.06
CA ILE A 86 10.26 5.05 -0.59
C ILE A 86 10.69 3.97 0.41
N ALA A 87 10.16 3.98 1.64
CA ALA A 87 10.54 3.04 2.69
C ALA A 87 10.34 1.58 2.26
N ARG A 88 11.08 0.69 2.91
CA ARG A 88 10.97 -0.75 2.73
C ARG A 88 10.61 -1.43 4.02
N PHE A 89 9.49 -2.13 4.02
CA PHE A 89 9.00 -2.94 5.11
C PHE A 89 9.17 -4.42 4.73
N VAL A 90 9.85 -5.18 5.58
CA VAL A 90 10.15 -6.59 5.34
C VAL A 90 9.74 -7.39 6.57
N ARG A 91 8.80 -8.33 6.41
CA ARG A 91 8.26 -9.14 7.51
C ARG A 91 7.71 -8.30 8.66
N CYS A 92 7.16 -7.13 8.36
CA CYS A 92 6.52 -6.28 9.35
C CYS A 92 5.05 -6.69 9.54
N SER A 93 4.51 -6.39 10.73
CA SER A 93 3.09 -6.55 11.03
C SER A 93 2.38 -5.20 10.98
N PHE A 94 1.22 -5.16 10.34
CA PHE A 94 0.29 -4.04 10.37
C PHE A 94 -1.12 -4.57 10.61
N GLU A 95 -1.33 -5.20 11.76
CA GLU A 95 -2.61 -5.78 12.13
C GLU A 95 -3.50 -4.74 12.83
N ASP A 96 -4.82 -4.82 12.67
CA ASP A 96 -5.81 -3.96 13.33
C ASP A 96 -5.58 -2.46 13.12
N THR A 97 -5.21 -2.08 11.89
CA THR A 97 -4.85 -0.69 11.56
C THR A 97 -6.02 0.13 11.02
N GLN A 98 -5.94 1.45 11.16
CA GLN A 98 -6.84 2.41 10.51
C GLN A 98 -6.00 3.49 9.83
N VAL A 99 -5.68 3.28 8.56
CA VAL A 99 -4.70 4.07 7.82
C VAL A 99 -5.31 4.64 6.54
N ALA A 100 -5.07 5.92 6.26
CA ALA A 100 -5.38 6.55 5.00
C ALA A 100 -4.11 7.12 4.34
N ALA A 101 -3.94 6.91 3.04
CA ALA A 101 -2.79 7.43 2.31
C ALA A 101 -2.88 8.95 2.12
N ASN A 102 -1.77 9.65 2.33
CA ASN A 102 -1.72 11.11 2.12
C ASN A 102 -2.02 11.53 0.66
N LEU A 103 -1.63 10.72 -0.33
CA LEU A 103 -1.84 10.98 -1.76
C LEU A 103 -2.66 9.88 -2.46
N GLY A 104 -3.46 9.14 -1.69
CA GLY A 104 -4.28 8.04 -2.22
C GLY A 104 -3.50 6.83 -2.70
N LYS A 105 -2.17 6.80 -2.55
CA LYS A 105 -1.33 5.64 -2.87
C LYS A 105 -0.09 5.50 -1.99
N PHE A 106 0.37 4.26 -1.87
CA PHE A 106 1.65 3.90 -1.29
C PHE A 106 2.60 3.44 -2.40
N SER A 107 3.75 4.12 -2.50
CA SER A 107 4.85 3.77 -3.41
C SER A 107 6.08 3.31 -2.62
N ALA A 108 5.83 2.49 -1.59
CA ALA A 108 6.81 1.90 -0.71
C ALA A 108 6.88 0.39 -0.90
N HIS A 109 8.00 -0.22 -0.52
CA HIS A 109 8.21 -1.66 -0.64
C HIS A 109 7.57 -2.37 0.55
N PHE A 110 6.74 -3.37 0.27
CA PHE A 110 6.13 -4.24 1.27
C PHE A 110 6.41 -5.69 0.88
N GLU A 111 7.25 -6.36 1.68
CA GLU A 111 7.70 -7.72 1.40
C GLU A 111 7.46 -8.63 2.58
N ASP A 112 6.70 -9.70 2.37
CA ASP A 112 6.40 -10.71 3.38
C ASP A 112 5.70 -10.12 4.64
N CYS A 113 4.98 -9.00 4.50
CA CYS A 113 4.27 -8.33 5.59
C CYS A 113 2.86 -8.88 5.83
N ARG A 114 2.27 -8.60 6.99
CA ARG A 114 0.86 -8.87 7.30
C ARG A 114 0.07 -7.58 7.44
N PHE A 115 -1.15 -7.56 6.90
CA PHE A 115 -2.05 -6.42 6.91
C PHE A 115 -3.45 -6.85 7.35
N SER A 116 -4.01 -6.13 8.32
CA SER A 116 -5.44 -6.18 8.61
C SER A 116 -5.96 -4.81 9.09
N GLY A 117 -7.28 -4.68 9.13
CA GLY A 117 -7.96 -3.42 9.39
C GLY A 117 -8.22 -2.61 8.11
N THR A 118 -8.42 -1.31 8.25
CA THR A 118 -8.86 -0.43 7.15
C THR A 118 -7.70 0.38 6.59
N TRP A 119 -7.56 0.33 5.26
CA TRP A 119 -6.47 0.92 4.51
C TRP A 119 -6.99 1.73 3.32
N GLU A 120 -7.33 3.00 3.51
CA GLU A 120 -7.82 3.88 2.45
C GLU A 120 -6.68 4.31 1.51
N ALA A 121 -6.26 3.42 0.61
CA ALA A 121 -5.11 3.62 -0.26
C ALA A 121 -4.96 2.60 -1.41
N ASN A 122 -4.21 2.99 -2.44
CA ASN A 122 -3.72 2.07 -3.45
C ASN A 122 -2.27 1.64 -3.19
N PHE A 123 -2.01 0.35 -3.06
CA PHE A 123 -0.66 -0.22 -3.10
C PHE A 123 -0.18 -0.25 -4.56
N ASP A 124 0.85 0.55 -4.87
CA ASP A 124 1.23 0.85 -6.24
C ASP A 124 2.69 0.48 -6.52
N THR A 125 2.92 -0.40 -7.50
CA THR A 125 4.27 -0.75 -7.95
C THR A 125 4.86 0.22 -8.98
N GLU A 126 4.15 1.30 -9.31
CA GLU A 126 4.68 2.36 -10.17
C GLU A 126 6.06 2.84 -9.70
N PRO A 127 7.01 3.08 -10.64
CA PRO A 127 8.32 3.59 -10.28
C PRO A 127 8.22 4.91 -9.52
N ALA A 128 8.54 4.89 -8.23
CA ALA A 128 8.87 6.12 -7.53
C ALA A 128 10.14 6.71 -8.18
N ARG A 129 10.06 7.93 -8.71
CA ARG A 129 11.19 8.58 -9.41
C ARG A 129 12.48 8.61 -8.58
N ARG A 130 12.33 8.62 -7.25
CA ARG A 130 13.41 8.66 -6.27
C ARG A 130 13.92 7.28 -5.84
N ASP A 131 13.22 6.20 -6.22
CA ASP A 131 13.65 4.83 -5.91
C ASP A 131 14.73 4.36 -6.90
N PRO A 132 15.94 4.00 -6.43
CA PRO A 132 17.02 3.45 -7.26
C PRO A 132 16.65 2.18 -8.01
N ALA A 133 15.83 1.33 -7.40
CA ALA A 133 15.35 0.10 -8.03
C ALA A 133 14.38 0.41 -9.18
N ARG A 134 13.83 1.63 -9.20
CA ARG A 134 12.80 2.11 -10.14
C ARG A 134 11.59 1.16 -10.21
N ARG A 135 11.40 0.34 -9.19
CA ARG A 135 10.27 -0.58 -9.09
C ARG A 135 10.05 -0.93 -7.63
N VAL A 136 8.93 -0.44 -7.12
CA VAL A 136 8.40 -0.82 -5.82
C VAL A 136 8.08 -2.32 -5.83
N SER A 137 8.45 -3.00 -4.74
CA SER A 137 8.21 -4.44 -4.55
C SER A 137 7.06 -4.64 -3.57
N ILE A 138 5.97 -5.26 -4.03
CA ILE A 138 4.82 -5.65 -3.22
C ILE A 138 4.58 -7.14 -3.47
N ARG A 139 5.11 -7.99 -2.57
CA ARG A 139 5.13 -9.45 -2.72
C ARG A 139 5.19 -10.15 -1.37
N GLY A 140 4.70 -11.38 -1.32
CA GLY A 140 4.67 -12.23 -0.14
C GLY A 140 3.72 -11.74 0.96
N ASN A 141 2.93 -10.70 0.71
CA ASN A 141 2.12 -10.08 1.75
C ASN A 141 0.84 -10.86 1.98
N ASP A 142 0.38 -10.83 3.23
CA ASP A 142 -0.91 -11.34 3.65
C ASP A 142 -1.86 -10.17 3.92
N PHE A 143 -2.90 -10.03 3.10
CA PHE A 143 -3.95 -9.02 3.26
C PHE A 143 -5.23 -9.61 3.88
N THR A 144 -5.14 -10.76 4.54
CA THR A 144 -6.29 -11.35 5.21
C THR A 144 -6.84 -10.44 6.30
N GLY A 145 -8.14 -10.13 6.26
CA GLY A 145 -8.76 -9.18 7.20
C GLY A 145 -8.50 -7.70 6.90
N CYS A 146 -7.97 -7.36 5.73
CA CYS A 146 -7.77 -5.99 5.28
C CYS A 146 -9.00 -5.49 4.48
N SER A 147 -9.32 -4.19 4.56
CA SER A 147 -10.36 -3.54 3.73
C SER A 147 -9.94 -2.13 3.28
N GLY A 148 -10.69 -1.53 2.36
CA GLY A 148 -10.53 -0.14 1.89
C GLY A 148 -9.38 0.08 0.91
N PHE A 149 -8.64 -0.98 0.55
CA PHE A 149 -7.43 -0.89 -0.25
C PHE A 149 -7.62 -1.39 -1.68
N ALA A 150 -6.76 -0.92 -2.58
CA ALA A 150 -6.59 -1.53 -3.89
C ALA A 150 -5.11 -1.78 -4.19
N VAL A 151 -4.86 -2.56 -5.24
CA VAL A 151 -3.52 -2.90 -5.73
C VAL A 151 -3.40 -2.52 -7.20
N GLN A 152 -2.25 -1.95 -7.59
CA GLN A 152 -2.08 -1.41 -8.94
C GLN A 152 -0.63 -1.39 -9.43
N GLY A 153 -0.44 -1.03 -10.71
CA GLY A 153 0.89 -0.80 -11.26
C GLY A 153 1.70 -2.06 -11.56
N GLY A 154 1.06 -3.24 -11.56
CA GLY A 154 1.71 -4.53 -11.82
C GLY A 154 2.11 -5.34 -10.58
N VAL A 155 1.46 -5.11 -9.43
CA VAL A 155 1.52 -6.01 -8.26
C VAL A 155 1.19 -7.43 -8.73
N PRO A 156 2.04 -8.45 -8.49
CA PRO A 156 1.71 -9.81 -8.90
C PRO A 156 0.63 -10.40 -7.99
N ARG A 157 -0.54 -10.73 -8.55
CA ARG A 157 -1.66 -11.34 -7.82
C ARG A 157 -1.24 -12.58 -7.04
N GLN A 158 -0.54 -13.50 -7.69
CA GLN A 158 -0.11 -14.78 -7.10
C GLN A 158 0.98 -14.63 -6.05
N ALA A 159 1.55 -13.44 -5.90
CA ALA A 159 2.56 -13.20 -4.88
C ALA A 159 1.96 -12.75 -3.55
N ASN A 160 0.66 -12.52 -3.44
CA ASN A 160 0.04 -12.04 -2.20
C ASN A 160 -1.19 -12.88 -1.84
N THR A 161 -1.52 -12.94 -0.56
CA THR A 161 -2.66 -13.67 -0.01
C THR A 161 -3.80 -12.70 0.26
N PHE A 162 -5.03 -13.12 -0.04
CA PHE A 162 -6.25 -12.34 0.16
C PHE A 162 -7.29 -13.23 0.84
N ASP A 163 -8.11 -12.64 1.70
CA ASP A 163 -9.25 -13.32 2.32
C ASP A 163 -10.37 -13.54 1.30
N PRO A 164 -10.74 -14.77 0.95
CA PRO A 164 -11.83 -15.03 -0.01
C PRO A 164 -13.21 -14.63 0.51
N ASP A 165 -13.42 -14.53 1.83
CA ASP A 165 -14.70 -14.12 2.40
C ASP A 165 -14.88 -12.59 2.34
N LEU A 166 -13.77 -11.84 2.35
CA LEU A 166 -13.77 -10.38 2.30
C LEU A 166 -13.43 -9.80 0.92
N HIS A 167 -12.76 -10.56 0.06
CA HIS A 167 -12.21 -10.06 -1.19
C HIS A 167 -12.72 -10.79 -2.42
N VAL A 168 -13.06 -10.02 -3.45
CA VAL A 168 -13.22 -10.52 -4.81
C VAL A 168 -12.05 -10.02 -5.65
N VAL A 169 -11.21 -10.94 -6.10
CA VAL A 169 -10.07 -10.62 -6.95
C VAL A 169 -10.48 -10.74 -8.42
N LEU A 170 -10.65 -9.60 -9.10
CA LEU A 170 -11.03 -9.55 -10.51
C LEU A 170 -9.84 -9.30 -11.42
N TRP A 171 -9.80 -9.96 -12.58
CA TRP A 171 -8.82 -9.67 -13.63
C TRP A 171 -9.44 -9.84 -15.02
N ARG A 172 -8.85 -9.15 -16.01
CA ARG A 172 -9.36 -9.19 -17.39
C ARG A 172 -9.32 -10.62 -17.94
N GLY A 173 -10.47 -11.12 -18.38
CA GLY A 173 -10.62 -12.49 -18.90
C GLY A 173 -10.62 -13.59 -17.83
N GLY A 174 -10.61 -13.23 -16.54
CA GLY A 174 -10.77 -14.17 -15.44
C GLY A 174 -12.22 -14.61 -15.20
N PRO A 175 -12.45 -15.54 -14.26
CA PRO A 175 -13.77 -15.84 -13.72
C PRO A 175 -14.47 -14.57 -13.25
N GLY A 176 -15.78 -14.47 -13.49
CA GLY A 176 -16.57 -13.29 -13.14
C GLY A 176 -16.33 -12.05 -14.01
N TRP A 177 -15.35 -12.02 -14.91
CA TRP A 177 -15.03 -10.81 -15.69
C TRP A 177 -16.20 -10.31 -16.56
N ASP A 178 -16.85 -11.19 -17.31
CA ASP A 178 -17.98 -10.80 -18.16
C ASP A 178 -19.18 -10.31 -17.34
N LEU A 179 -19.35 -10.85 -16.13
CA LEU A 179 -20.35 -10.37 -15.19
C LEU A 179 -19.97 -8.98 -14.66
N ALA A 180 -18.73 -8.78 -14.24
CA ALA A 180 -18.23 -7.48 -13.79
C ALA A 180 -18.43 -6.40 -14.84
N VAL A 181 -18.14 -6.68 -16.12
CA VAL A 181 -18.37 -5.74 -17.23
C VAL A 181 -19.85 -5.39 -17.41
N ARG A 182 -20.77 -6.32 -17.15
CA ARG A 182 -22.21 -6.02 -17.18
C ARG A 182 -22.65 -5.18 -15.99
N LEU A 183 -22.26 -5.58 -14.78
CA LEU A 183 -22.62 -4.90 -13.52
C LEU A 183 -22.04 -3.47 -13.46
N ALA A 184 -20.84 -3.26 -14.01
CA ALA A 184 -20.20 -1.94 -14.16
C ALA A 184 -21.03 -0.87 -14.90
N ARG A 185 -22.11 -1.26 -15.60
CA ARG A 185 -23.04 -0.30 -16.24
C ARG A 185 -24.08 0.25 -15.27
N GLN A 186 -24.22 -0.36 -14.11
CA GLN A 186 -25.25 -0.10 -13.09
C GLN A 186 -24.60 0.37 -11.78
N ASP A 187 -23.40 -0.15 -11.48
CA ASP A 187 -22.57 0.27 -10.34
C ASP A 187 -21.46 1.21 -10.82
N VAL A 188 -21.50 2.47 -10.34
CA VAL A 188 -20.53 3.51 -10.69
C VAL A 188 -19.12 3.19 -10.18
N SER A 189 -19.02 2.65 -8.96
CA SER A 189 -17.74 2.31 -8.34
C SER A 189 -17.07 1.16 -9.09
N LEU A 190 -17.80 0.08 -9.32
CA LEU A 190 -17.35 -1.04 -10.16
C LEU A 190 -17.00 -0.57 -11.58
N GLY A 191 -17.79 0.35 -12.13
CA GLY A 191 -17.54 1.00 -13.41
C GLY A 191 -16.15 1.65 -13.50
N ASN A 192 -15.72 2.35 -12.45
CA ASN A 192 -14.39 2.97 -12.39
C ASN A 192 -13.27 1.92 -12.40
N HIS A 193 -13.44 0.81 -11.67
CA HIS A 193 -12.47 -0.27 -11.67
C HIS A 193 -12.39 -0.99 -13.02
N VAL A 194 -13.53 -1.34 -13.61
CA VAL A 194 -13.59 -2.04 -14.91
C VAL A 194 -13.02 -1.18 -16.04
N THR A 195 -13.36 0.11 -16.10
CA THR A 195 -12.81 1.02 -17.12
C THR A 195 -11.31 1.24 -16.95
N SER A 196 -10.83 1.34 -15.71
CA SER A 196 -9.38 1.38 -15.41
C SER A 196 -8.68 0.12 -15.88
N MET A 197 -9.23 -1.07 -15.54
CA MET A 197 -8.71 -2.36 -16.02
C MET A 197 -8.80 -2.54 -17.53
N GLN A 198 -9.63 -1.79 -18.25
CA GLN A 198 -9.70 -1.77 -19.71
C GLN A 198 -8.71 -0.77 -20.35
N GLY A 199 -8.01 0.04 -19.55
CA GLY A 199 -7.14 1.11 -20.01
C GLY A 199 -7.90 2.35 -20.49
N LEU A 200 -9.17 2.48 -20.12
CA LEU A 200 -10.06 3.59 -20.51
C LEU A 200 -10.31 4.57 -19.36
N GLY A 201 -9.83 4.25 -18.15
CA GLY A 201 -10.02 5.07 -16.96
C GLY A 201 -9.20 6.37 -16.99
N PRO A 202 -9.64 7.43 -16.27
CA PRO A 202 -9.00 8.74 -16.24
C PRO A 202 -7.58 8.74 -15.67
N PHE A 203 -7.18 7.64 -15.01
CA PHE A 203 -5.94 7.54 -14.27
C PHE A 203 -4.83 6.78 -15.01
N TYR A 204 -5.06 6.32 -16.25
CA TYR A 204 -4.09 5.52 -17.04
C TYR A 204 -3.47 4.35 -16.25
N LEU A 205 -4.21 3.84 -15.27
CA LEU A 205 -3.73 2.77 -14.41
C LEU A 205 -3.57 1.53 -15.28
N ARG A 206 -2.33 1.06 -15.41
CA ARG A 206 -2.03 -0.23 -16.01
C ARG A 206 -2.34 -1.33 -15.00
N GLN A 207 -3.62 -1.46 -14.67
CA GLN A 207 -4.15 -2.52 -13.82
C GLN A 207 -4.64 -3.66 -14.71
N ASP A 208 -4.01 -4.82 -14.59
CA ASP A 208 -4.53 -6.05 -15.22
C ASP A 208 -5.58 -6.74 -14.32
N TRP A 209 -5.65 -6.34 -13.06
CA TRP A 209 -6.51 -6.90 -12.02
C TRP A 209 -6.75 -5.90 -10.88
N VAL A 210 -7.74 -6.17 -10.04
CA VAL A 210 -8.13 -5.39 -8.86
C VAL A 210 -8.58 -6.33 -7.73
N VAL A 211 -8.46 -5.87 -6.49
CA VAL A 211 -9.12 -6.46 -5.32
C VAL A 211 -10.30 -5.58 -4.99
N LEU A 212 -11.48 -6.16 -4.91
CA LEU A 212 -12.68 -5.49 -4.42
C LEU A 212 -12.99 -6.03 -3.02
N ASP A 213 -13.50 -5.17 -2.16
CA ASP A 213 -14.18 -5.55 -0.93
C ASP A 213 -15.68 -5.20 -1.01
N GLN A 214 -16.44 -5.61 0.00
CA GLN A 214 -17.88 -5.37 0.06
C GLN A 214 -18.25 -3.88 0.10
N GLU A 215 -17.36 -3.01 0.60
CA GLU A 215 -17.61 -1.57 0.69
C GLU A 215 -17.36 -0.86 -0.65
N SER A 216 -16.56 -1.48 -1.52
CA SER A 216 -16.17 -0.94 -2.83
C SER A 216 -17.24 -1.06 -3.91
N VAL A 217 -18.28 -1.87 -3.70
CA VAL A 217 -19.34 -2.14 -4.68
C VAL A 217 -20.70 -2.27 -4.01
N ASP A 218 -21.79 -2.11 -4.76
CA ASP A 218 -23.12 -2.32 -4.20
C ASP A 218 -23.29 -3.77 -3.72
N GLY A 219 -24.05 -3.97 -2.64
CA GLY A 219 -24.15 -5.29 -1.98
C GLY A 219 -24.74 -6.41 -2.86
N GLU A 220 -25.56 -6.07 -3.86
CA GLU A 220 -26.09 -7.06 -4.80
C GLU A 220 -25.01 -7.45 -5.83
N SER A 221 -24.32 -6.48 -6.42
CA SER A 221 -23.17 -6.71 -7.30
C SER A 221 -22.07 -7.47 -6.60
N TRP A 222 -21.75 -7.14 -5.34
CA TRP A 222 -20.78 -7.86 -4.51
C TRP A 222 -21.08 -9.35 -4.45
N ARG A 223 -22.30 -9.70 -4.02
CA ARG A 223 -22.73 -11.09 -3.87
C ARG A 223 -22.67 -11.84 -5.21
N GLN A 224 -23.13 -11.21 -6.30
CA GLN A 224 -23.07 -11.83 -7.63
C GLN A 224 -21.63 -12.05 -8.10
N LEU A 225 -20.73 -11.10 -7.84
CA LEU A 225 -19.32 -11.22 -8.19
C LEU A 225 -18.63 -12.31 -7.37
N HIS A 226 -18.90 -12.38 -6.08
CA HIS A 226 -18.37 -13.38 -5.16
C HIS A 226 -18.78 -14.81 -5.56
N GLU A 227 -20.07 -15.02 -5.85
CA GLU A 227 -20.58 -16.29 -6.37
C GLU A 227 -19.91 -16.68 -7.71
N ALA A 228 -19.59 -15.69 -8.57
CA ALA A 228 -19.02 -15.93 -9.89
C ALA A 228 -17.49 -16.07 -9.92
N SER A 229 -16.77 -15.54 -8.94
CA SER A 229 -15.31 -15.67 -8.84
C SER A 229 -14.88 -17.05 -8.35
N GLY A 230 -15.80 -17.84 -7.77
CA GLY A 230 -15.50 -19.18 -7.25
C GLY A 230 -14.51 -19.14 -6.09
N THR A 231 -14.49 -18.02 -5.38
CA THR A 231 -13.79 -17.77 -4.12
C THR A 231 -14.66 -18.20 -2.96
#